data_AF-A0A9E2GV40-F1
#
_entry.id   AF-A0A9E2GV40-F1
#
_cell.length_a   1.000
_cell.length_b   1.000
_cell.length_c   1.000
_cell.angle_alpha   90.00
_cell.angle_beta   90.00
_cell.angle_gamma   90.00
#
_symmetry.space_group_name_H-M   'P 1'
#
loop_
_entity.id
_entity.type
_entity.pdbx_description
1 polymer ?
#
loop_
_entity_poly.entity_id
_entity_poly.type
_entity_poly.pdbx_seq_one_letter_code
_entity_poly.pdbx_strand_id
1 'polypeptide(L)'
;MPKTALLPSVTAIRMVWSMTGLFSNDTTSIAMAQYVENSLKSIEDQAQQAAPEEKAYITGAIAAMKASLRSLDTAYKGRTLNFEENEQLRSAYLEEIKESLAFGTKAKDYLNALPMMAAGSAGGATLANFLNKSSIDPWLFGLLAAAVGFWINLWISRHSRRKRQILYVHQDYERTLYFDQYNDRVVVTLRGLFMDLERLHKRSFGENFEEDVTPGTIEKIIEDILAGVKSTFCPFTHKHMREKKITPELWTLCECGNPAACAACPFWEGDSSERVRSILPRTGV
;
A
#
# COMPACT_ATOMS: atom_id res chain seq x y z
N MET A 1 46.11 -3.00 7.07
CA MET A 1 45.71 -1.63 7.45
C MET A 1 44.56 -1.74 8.44
N PRO A 2 44.46 -0.86 9.46
CA PRO A 2 43.43 -0.98 10.48
C PRO A 2 42.05 -0.64 9.90
N LYS A 3 41.18 -1.63 9.80
CA LYS A 3 39.74 -1.45 9.59
C LYS A 3 39.04 -1.63 10.93
N THR A 4 37.87 -1.03 11.10
CA THR A 4 37.04 -1.33 12.28
C THR A 4 36.80 -2.83 12.40
N ALA A 5 37.02 -3.36 13.60
CA ALA A 5 36.80 -4.77 13.89
C ALA A 5 35.38 -5.02 14.44
N LEU A 6 34.78 -4.00 15.05
CA LEU A 6 33.54 -4.17 15.82
C LEU A 6 32.28 -3.85 15.00
N LEU A 7 32.34 -2.89 14.06
CA LEU A 7 31.14 -2.44 13.35
C LEU A 7 31.39 -2.07 11.87
N PRO A 8 31.44 -3.08 10.97
CA PRO A 8 31.45 -2.85 9.53
C PRO A 8 30.25 -2.02 9.03
N SER A 9 30.45 -1.19 8.01
CA SER A 9 29.41 -0.30 7.47
C SER A 9 28.13 -1.03 7.04
N VAL A 10 28.29 -2.15 6.32
CA VAL A 10 27.16 -2.97 5.87
C VAL A 10 26.41 -3.60 7.04
N THR A 11 27.14 -4.07 8.06
CA THR A 11 26.54 -4.64 9.28
C THR A 11 25.72 -3.58 10.02
N ALA A 12 26.23 -2.37 10.16
CA ALA A 12 25.51 -1.27 10.81
C ALA A 12 24.18 -0.96 10.10
N ILE A 13 24.15 -0.96 8.77
CA ILE A 13 22.91 -0.73 8.01
C ILE A 13 21.91 -1.86 8.21
N ARG A 14 22.38 -3.13 8.17
CA ARG A 14 21.53 -4.29 8.45
C ARG A 14 20.95 -4.24 9.86
N MET A 15 21.74 -3.79 10.84
CA MET A 15 21.27 -3.59 12.21
C MET A 15 20.20 -2.50 12.28
N VAL A 16 20.40 -1.34 11.62
CA VAL A 16 19.38 -0.28 11.56
C VAL A 16 18.10 -0.77 10.90
N TRP A 17 18.20 -1.48 9.78
CA TRP A 17 17.04 -2.06 9.12
C TRP A 17 16.32 -3.07 10.02
N SER A 18 17.04 -3.95 10.70
CA SER A 18 16.46 -4.92 11.63
C SER A 18 15.79 -4.26 12.83
N MET A 19 16.34 -3.14 13.33
CA MET A 19 15.74 -2.37 14.43
C MET A 19 14.39 -1.74 14.07
N THR A 20 14.07 -1.57 12.77
CA THR A 20 12.73 -1.14 12.35
C THR A 20 11.64 -2.15 12.70
N GLY A 21 12.00 -3.38 13.06
CA GLY A 21 11.08 -4.38 13.61
C GLY A 21 10.36 -3.90 14.88
N LEU A 22 10.92 -2.94 15.63
CA LEU A 22 10.23 -2.29 16.77
C LEU A 22 9.00 -1.49 16.36
N PHE A 23 8.88 -1.10 15.09
CA PHE A 23 7.73 -0.36 14.58
C PHE A 23 6.55 -1.29 14.24
N SER A 24 6.84 -2.58 14.05
CA SER A 24 5.86 -3.59 13.68
C SER A 24 5.02 -4.03 14.88
N ASN A 25 3.80 -4.50 14.62
CA ASN A 25 2.97 -5.19 15.60
C ASN A 25 3.31 -6.69 15.72
N ASP A 26 4.19 -7.20 14.86
CA ASP A 26 4.60 -8.60 14.87
C ASP A 26 5.63 -8.88 15.97
N THR A 27 5.28 -9.82 16.86
CA THR A 27 6.12 -10.26 17.97
C THR A 27 7.50 -10.78 17.53
N THR A 28 7.60 -11.44 16.38
CA THR A 28 8.90 -11.98 15.91
C THR A 28 9.83 -10.86 15.45
N SER A 29 9.29 -9.88 14.73
CA SER A 29 9.98 -8.66 14.31
C SER A 29 10.46 -7.84 15.51
N ILE A 30 9.63 -7.70 16.54
CA ILE A 30 9.99 -7.00 17.79
C ILE A 30 11.14 -7.71 18.51
N ALA A 31 11.07 -9.04 18.66
CA ALA A 31 12.10 -9.82 19.35
C ALA A 31 13.46 -9.73 18.64
N MET A 32 13.47 -9.81 17.30
CA MET A 32 14.68 -9.63 16.50
C MET A 32 15.27 -8.24 16.69
N ALA A 33 14.45 -7.20 16.67
CA ALA A 33 14.89 -5.83 16.83
C ALA A 33 15.51 -5.57 18.22
N GLN A 34 14.91 -6.13 19.28
CA GLN A 34 15.46 -6.08 20.64
C GLN A 34 16.79 -6.82 20.76
N TYR A 35 16.93 -7.98 20.11
CA TYR A 35 18.20 -8.71 20.05
C TYR A 35 19.31 -7.87 19.40
N VAL A 36 19.00 -7.19 18.29
CA VAL A 36 19.94 -6.31 17.59
C VAL A 36 20.29 -5.09 18.43
N GLU A 37 19.32 -4.48 19.13
CA GLU A 37 19.57 -3.36 20.04
C GLU A 37 20.52 -3.76 21.18
N ASN A 38 20.33 -4.95 21.76
CA ASN A 38 21.22 -5.48 22.81
C ASN A 38 22.62 -5.78 22.26
N SER A 39 22.71 -6.29 21.03
CA SER A 39 23.99 -6.50 20.34
C SER A 39 24.73 -5.17 20.12
N LEU A 40 24.01 -4.11 19.74
CA LEU A 40 24.58 -2.77 19.56
C LEU A 40 25.11 -2.19 20.87
N LYS A 41 24.40 -2.39 21.99
CA LYS A 41 24.87 -2.00 23.33
C LYS A 41 26.16 -2.73 23.71
N SER A 42 26.25 -4.04 23.43
CA SER A 42 27.48 -4.80 23.67
C SER A 42 28.67 -4.28 22.84
N ILE A 43 28.42 -3.90 21.57
CA ILE A 43 29.43 -3.27 20.72
C ILE A 43 29.87 -1.91 21.30
N GLU A 44 28.93 -1.10 21.79
CA GLU A 44 29.22 0.18 22.45
C GLU A 44 30.10 -0.01 23.70
N ASP A 45 29.81 -1.03 24.53
CA ASP A 45 30.59 -1.35 25.72
C ASP A 45 32.01 -1.83 25.36
N GLN A 46 32.15 -2.69 24.35
CA GLN A 46 33.46 -3.14 23.84
C GLN A 46 34.29 -1.98 23.28
N ALA A 47 33.64 -1.01 22.62
CA ALA A 47 34.28 0.18 22.08
C ALA A 47 34.91 1.07 23.17
N GLN A 48 34.38 1.05 24.40
CA GLN A 48 34.92 1.86 25.49
C GLN A 48 36.34 1.43 25.90
N GLN A 49 36.67 0.15 25.68
CA GLN A 49 37.96 -0.46 25.99
C GLN A 49 38.89 -0.56 24.76
N ALA A 50 38.39 -0.19 23.58
CA ALA A 50 39.12 -0.27 22.33
C ALA A 50 40.07 0.93 22.10
N ALA A 51 40.79 0.89 20.98
CA ALA A 51 41.62 2.00 20.53
C ALA A 51 40.80 3.29 20.38
N PRO A 52 41.40 4.49 20.56
CA PRO A 52 40.69 5.76 20.48
C PRO A 52 40.02 5.99 19.12
N GLU A 53 40.62 5.50 18.04
CA GLU A 53 40.08 5.55 16.67
C GLU A 53 38.78 4.74 16.55
N GLU A 54 38.78 3.49 17.06
CA GLU A 54 37.62 2.59 17.10
C GLU A 54 36.49 3.19 17.94
N LYS A 55 36.82 3.72 19.12
CA LYS A 55 35.87 4.38 20.01
C LYS A 55 35.21 5.60 19.35
N ALA A 56 36.00 6.45 18.69
CA ALA A 56 35.51 7.63 17.99
C ALA A 56 34.59 7.25 16.81
N TYR A 57 34.99 6.23 16.03
CA TYR A 57 34.17 5.71 14.95
C TYR A 57 32.82 5.15 15.46
N ILE A 58 32.84 4.25 16.45
CA ILE A 58 31.62 3.59 16.94
C ILE A 58 30.66 4.59 17.59
N THR A 59 31.17 5.54 18.37
CA THR A 59 30.33 6.58 18.97
C THR A 59 29.61 7.41 17.89
N GLY A 60 30.33 7.79 16.84
CA GLY A 60 29.75 8.49 15.68
C GLY A 60 28.77 7.62 14.89
N ALA A 61 29.12 6.35 14.65
CA ALA A 61 28.30 5.40 13.92
C ALA A 61 26.97 5.14 14.63
N ILE A 62 26.99 4.90 15.95
CA ILE A 62 25.76 4.72 16.76
C ILE A 62 24.89 5.97 16.71
N ALA A 63 25.48 7.17 16.78
CA ALA A 63 24.73 8.42 16.66
C ALA A 63 24.05 8.55 15.29
N ALA A 64 24.76 8.23 14.20
CA ALA A 64 24.23 8.21 12.85
C ALA A 64 23.12 7.16 12.69
N MET A 65 23.32 5.94 13.19
CA MET A 65 22.33 4.86 13.20
C MET A 65 21.05 5.28 13.93
N LYS A 66 21.16 5.88 15.11
CA LYS A 66 20.01 6.40 15.88
C LYS A 66 19.29 7.53 15.13
N ALA A 67 20.02 8.40 14.43
CA ALA A 67 19.42 9.45 13.60
C ALA A 67 18.65 8.86 12.41
N SER A 68 19.25 7.93 11.67
CA SER A 68 18.58 7.22 10.58
C SER A 68 17.35 6.45 11.05
N LEU A 69 17.42 5.79 12.21
CA LEU A 69 16.26 5.08 12.78
C LEU A 69 15.08 6.04 13.07
N ARG A 70 15.33 7.26 13.54
CA ARG A 70 14.27 8.28 13.71
C ARG A 70 13.67 8.74 12.39
N SER A 71 14.49 8.89 11.35
CA SER A 71 14.01 9.20 10.00
C SER A 71 13.14 8.06 9.44
N LEU A 72 13.55 6.81 9.66
CA LEU A 72 12.77 5.63 9.27
C LEU A 72 11.46 5.51 10.05
N ASP A 73 11.46 5.79 11.35
CA ASP A 73 10.24 5.85 12.18
C ASP A 73 9.26 6.92 11.67
N THR A 74 9.78 8.11 11.31
CA THR A 74 8.97 9.18 10.74
C THR A 74 8.36 8.77 9.41
N ALA A 75 9.14 8.11 8.53
CA ALA A 75 8.62 7.58 7.27
C ALA A 75 7.57 6.49 7.49
N TYR A 76 7.78 5.61 8.46
CA TYR A 76 6.86 4.55 8.85
C TYR A 76 5.53 5.12 9.35
N LYS A 77 5.57 6.06 10.30
CA LYS A 77 4.39 6.75 10.83
C LYS A 77 3.62 7.49 9.75
N GLY A 78 4.32 8.17 8.84
CA GLY A 78 3.70 8.83 7.69
C GLY A 78 2.93 7.84 6.80
N ARG A 79 3.51 6.65 6.55
CA ARG A 79 2.82 5.58 5.81
C ARG A 79 1.59 5.07 6.56
N THR A 80 1.71 4.80 7.86
CA THR A 80 0.60 4.32 8.68
C THR A 80 -0.56 5.32 8.70
N LEU A 81 -0.28 6.61 8.85
CA LEU A 81 -1.29 7.66 8.79
C LEU A 81 -2.02 7.67 7.44
N ASN A 82 -1.28 7.60 6.32
CA ASN A 82 -1.88 7.53 4.99
C ASN A 82 -2.79 6.29 4.83
N PHE A 83 -2.41 5.16 5.42
CA PHE A 83 -3.23 3.94 5.39
C PHE A 83 -4.49 4.07 6.24
N GLU A 84 -4.40 4.69 7.42
CA GLU A 84 -5.54 4.95 8.29
C GLU A 84 -6.53 5.92 7.64
N GLU A 85 -6.05 7.02 7.05
CA GLU A 85 -6.88 7.98 6.32
C GLU A 85 -7.55 7.31 5.11
N ASN A 86 -6.83 6.47 4.37
CA ASN A 86 -7.38 5.73 3.24
C ASN A 86 -8.51 4.76 3.68
N GLU A 87 -8.32 4.06 4.81
CA GLU A 87 -9.35 3.17 5.38
C GLU A 87 -10.57 3.96 5.90
N GLN A 88 -10.36 5.14 6.49
CA GLN A 88 -11.47 6.01 6.90
C GLN A 88 -12.30 6.46 5.69
N LEU A 89 -11.65 6.93 4.62
CA LEU A 89 -12.32 7.31 3.37
C LEU A 89 -13.08 6.14 2.75
N ARG A 90 -12.51 4.93 2.82
CA ARG A 90 -13.18 3.69 2.43
C ARG A 90 -14.43 3.44 3.27
N SER A 91 -14.34 3.51 4.59
CA SER A 91 -15.50 3.29 5.45
C SER A 91 -16.64 4.28 5.19
N ALA A 92 -16.32 5.57 5.02
CA ALA A 92 -17.31 6.62 4.76
C ALA A 92 -18.04 6.39 3.43
N TYR A 93 -17.30 6.02 2.38
CA TYR A 93 -17.92 5.72 1.08
C TYR A 93 -18.77 4.46 1.11
N LEU A 94 -18.32 3.42 1.82
CA LEU A 94 -19.10 2.19 1.97
C LEU A 94 -20.38 2.42 2.77
N GLU A 95 -20.35 3.34 3.73
CA GLU A 95 -21.52 3.79 4.47
C GLU A 95 -22.49 4.56 3.57
N GLU A 96 -22.03 5.51 2.76
CA GLU A 96 -22.85 6.21 1.76
C GLU A 96 -23.52 5.23 0.78
N ILE A 97 -22.78 4.24 0.28
CA ILE A 97 -23.36 3.19 -0.56
C ILE A 97 -24.41 2.39 0.21
N LYS A 98 -24.15 2.03 1.47
CA LYS A 98 -25.09 1.27 2.30
C LYS A 98 -26.37 2.06 2.54
N GLU A 99 -26.27 3.36 2.79
CA GLU A 99 -27.42 4.27 2.90
C GLU A 99 -28.20 4.35 1.58
N SER A 100 -27.52 4.46 0.44
CA SER A 100 -28.18 4.47 -0.87
C SER A 100 -28.93 3.15 -1.18
N LEU A 101 -28.36 2.01 -0.77
CA LEU A 101 -29.02 0.70 -0.88
C LEU A 101 -30.19 0.58 0.10
N ALA A 102 -30.07 1.13 1.32
CA ALA A 102 -31.14 1.18 2.31
C ALA A 102 -32.29 2.09 1.87
N PHE A 103 -32.02 3.15 1.11
CA PHE A 103 -33.07 3.92 0.44
C PHE A 103 -33.83 3.04 -0.57
N GLY A 104 -33.14 2.18 -1.31
CA GLY A 104 -33.75 1.18 -2.20
C GLY A 104 -34.65 0.19 -1.47
N THR A 105 -34.26 -0.28 -0.28
CA THR A 105 -35.11 -1.15 0.55
C THR A 105 -36.30 -0.39 1.15
N LYS A 106 -36.11 0.85 1.61
CA LYS A 106 -37.21 1.72 2.06
C LYS A 106 -38.19 2.06 0.94
N ALA A 107 -37.71 2.23 -0.29
CA ALA A 107 -38.55 2.41 -1.48
C ALA A 107 -39.33 1.13 -1.81
N LYS A 108 -38.73 -0.04 -1.64
CA LYS A 108 -39.44 -1.33 -1.72
C LYS A 108 -40.52 -1.44 -0.64
N ASP A 109 -40.25 -1.01 0.59
CA ASP A 109 -41.22 -0.98 1.68
C ASP A 109 -42.34 0.03 1.41
N TYR A 110 -42.03 1.18 0.81
CA TYR A 110 -43.01 2.17 0.36
C TYR A 110 -43.90 1.62 -0.77
N LEU A 111 -43.33 0.89 -1.73
CA LEU A 111 -44.08 0.20 -2.79
C LEU A 111 -44.96 -0.91 -2.24
N ASN A 112 -44.50 -1.66 -1.23
CA ASN A 112 -45.31 -2.67 -0.53
C ASN A 112 -46.45 -2.02 0.29
N ALA A 113 -46.26 -0.78 0.75
CA ALA A 113 -47.26 -0.01 1.49
C ALA A 113 -48.25 0.76 0.58
N LEU A 114 -47.97 0.92 -0.72
CA LEU A 114 -48.86 1.60 -1.66
C LEU A 114 -50.28 1.01 -1.74
N PRO A 115 -50.49 -0.33 -1.77
CA PRO A 115 -51.83 -0.90 -1.72
C PRO A 115 -52.60 -0.51 -0.46
N MET A 116 -51.91 -0.35 0.67
CA MET A 116 -52.50 0.01 1.96
C MET A 116 -52.76 1.53 2.08
N MET A 117 -51.90 2.38 1.50
CA MET A 117 -52.06 3.84 1.48
C MET A 117 -53.08 4.34 0.43
N ALA A 118 -53.23 3.64 -0.69
CA ALA A 118 -54.26 3.93 -1.69
C ALA A 118 -55.69 3.72 -1.14
N ALA A 119 -55.84 2.85 -0.14
CA ALA A 119 -57.11 2.61 0.55
C ALA A 119 -57.44 3.65 1.64
N GLY A 120 -56.47 4.46 2.10
CA GLY A 120 -56.63 5.29 3.31
C GLY A 120 -56.43 6.80 3.19
N SER A 121 -55.84 7.32 2.10
CA SER A 121 -55.51 8.75 1.97
C SER A 121 -56.33 9.47 0.88
N ALA A 122 -56.60 10.77 1.05
CA ALA A 122 -57.39 11.59 0.11
C ALA A 122 -56.82 11.64 -1.33
N GLY A 123 -55.53 11.31 -1.52
CA GLY A 123 -54.91 11.14 -2.84
C GLY A 123 -55.26 9.81 -3.54
N GLY A 124 -55.76 8.81 -2.81
CA GLY A 124 -56.27 7.57 -3.37
C GLY A 124 -57.56 7.76 -4.18
N ALA A 125 -58.41 8.73 -3.79
CA ALA A 125 -59.66 9.02 -4.48
C ALA A 125 -59.44 9.72 -5.84
N THR A 126 -58.42 10.56 -5.98
CA THR A 126 -58.07 11.21 -7.25
C THR A 126 -57.39 10.25 -8.21
N LEU A 127 -56.52 9.37 -7.70
CA LEU A 127 -55.89 8.31 -8.49
C LEU A 127 -56.91 7.24 -8.92
N ALA A 128 -57.83 6.87 -8.03
CA ALA A 128 -58.95 5.98 -8.32
C ALA A 128 -59.88 6.57 -9.39
N ASN A 129 -60.23 7.86 -9.32
CA ASN A 129 -61.05 8.51 -10.36
C ASN A 129 -60.36 8.60 -11.73
N PHE A 130 -59.02 8.72 -11.76
CA PHE A 130 -58.26 8.69 -13.02
C PHE A 130 -58.20 7.28 -13.60
N LEU A 131 -57.99 6.26 -12.76
CA LEU A 131 -57.95 4.85 -13.15
C LEU A 131 -59.33 4.33 -13.58
N ASN A 132 -60.41 4.73 -12.90
CA ASN A 132 -61.79 4.31 -13.20
C ASN A 132 -62.33 4.89 -14.52
N LYS A 133 -61.64 5.87 -15.11
CA LYS A 133 -61.93 6.43 -16.44
C LYS A 133 -61.21 5.69 -17.58
N SER A 134 -60.23 4.84 -17.27
CA SER A 134 -59.56 3.98 -18.25
C SER A 134 -59.98 2.54 -18.03
N SER A 135 -60.26 1.77 -19.08
CA SER A 135 -60.57 0.33 -18.96
C SER A 135 -59.36 -0.54 -18.52
N ILE A 136 -58.36 0.06 -17.89
CA ILE A 136 -57.14 -0.59 -17.45
C ILE A 136 -57.28 -0.92 -15.97
N ASP A 137 -57.24 -2.22 -15.66
CA ASP A 137 -57.38 -2.75 -14.31
C ASP A 137 -56.33 -2.11 -13.36
N PRO A 138 -56.72 -1.56 -12.20
CA PRO A 138 -55.79 -0.95 -11.23
C PRO A 138 -54.68 -1.92 -10.76
N TRP A 139 -54.94 -3.23 -10.81
CA TRP A 139 -53.93 -4.27 -10.61
C TRP A 139 -52.79 -4.23 -11.64
N LEU A 140 -53.11 -3.91 -12.90
CA LEU A 140 -52.11 -3.80 -13.96
C LEU A 140 -51.16 -2.64 -13.70
N PHE A 141 -51.67 -1.49 -13.23
CA PHE A 141 -50.83 -0.36 -12.83
C PHE A 141 -49.93 -0.69 -11.64
N GLY A 142 -50.46 -1.40 -10.63
CA GLY A 142 -49.66 -1.86 -9.49
C GLY A 142 -48.53 -2.80 -9.90
N LEU A 143 -48.81 -3.77 -10.78
CA LEU A 143 -47.80 -4.69 -11.32
C LEU A 143 -46.76 -3.96 -12.18
N LEU A 144 -47.18 -3.00 -12.99
CA LEU A 144 -46.28 -2.24 -13.87
C LEU A 144 -45.37 -1.32 -13.05
N ALA A 145 -45.89 -0.67 -12.00
CA ALA A 145 -45.09 0.12 -11.06
C ALA A 145 -44.08 -0.77 -10.29
N ALA A 146 -44.49 -1.95 -9.84
CA ALA A 146 -43.60 -2.90 -9.18
C ALA A 146 -42.49 -3.41 -10.13
N ALA A 147 -42.83 -3.72 -11.38
CA ALA A 147 -41.88 -4.15 -12.40
C ALA A 147 -40.86 -3.03 -12.72
N VAL A 148 -41.33 -1.78 -12.89
CA VAL A 148 -40.46 -0.61 -13.10
C VAL A 148 -39.55 -0.39 -11.89
N GLY A 149 -40.10 -0.44 -10.67
CA GLY A 149 -39.31 -0.32 -9.44
C GLY A 149 -38.25 -1.40 -9.30
N PHE A 150 -38.58 -2.65 -9.61
CA PHE A 150 -37.63 -3.77 -9.62
C PHE A 150 -36.52 -3.57 -10.66
N TRP A 151 -36.86 -3.11 -11.87
CA TRP A 151 -35.89 -2.85 -12.92
C TRP A 151 -34.94 -1.70 -12.56
N ILE A 152 -35.48 -0.61 -12.00
CA ILE A 152 -34.69 0.52 -11.48
C ILE A 152 -33.76 0.05 -10.36
N ASN A 153 -34.26 -0.75 -9.40
CA ASN A 153 -33.43 -1.28 -8.32
C ASN A 153 -32.30 -2.18 -8.83
N LEU A 154 -32.57 -3.05 -9.81
CA LEU A 154 -31.54 -3.87 -10.45
C LEU A 154 -30.50 -3.02 -11.18
N TRP A 155 -30.94 -1.97 -11.88
CA TRP A 155 -30.05 -1.05 -12.58
C TRP A 155 -29.13 -0.28 -11.61
N ILE A 156 -29.71 0.31 -10.55
CA ILE A 156 -28.96 1.00 -9.48
C ILE A 156 -28.00 0.03 -8.81
N SER A 157 -28.44 -1.18 -8.45
CA SER A 157 -27.62 -2.19 -7.78
C SER A 157 -26.42 -2.62 -8.64
N ARG A 158 -26.62 -2.85 -9.94
CA ARG A 158 -25.53 -3.20 -10.86
C ARG A 158 -24.52 -2.06 -11.00
N HIS A 159 -25.01 -0.83 -11.16
CA HIS A 159 -24.15 0.33 -11.32
C HIS A 159 -23.36 0.65 -10.03
N SER A 160 -24.02 0.54 -8.88
CA SER A 160 -23.41 0.72 -7.54
C SER A 160 -22.32 -0.32 -7.27
N ARG A 161 -22.56 -1.60 -7.59
CA ARG A 161 -21.54 -2.66 -7.45
C ARG A 161 -20.28 -2.37 -8.24
N ARG A 162 -20.42 -1.95 -9.50
CA ARG A 162 -19.27 -1.65 -10.37
C ARG A 162 -18.50 -0.42 -9.87
N LYS A 163 -19.21 0.62 -9.41
CA LYS A 163 -18.60 1.80 -8.76
C LYS A 163 -17.84 1.44 -7.48
N ARG A 164 -18.40 0.54 -6.67
CA ARG A 164 -17.74 0.05 -5.45
C ARG A 164 -16.47 -0.74 -5.76
N GLN A 165 -16.51 -1.62 -6.76
CA GLN A 165 -15.35 -2.40 -7.17
C GLN A 165 -14.23 -1.52 -7.71
N ILE A 166 -14.52 -0.52 -8.55
CA ILE A 166 -13.47 0.38 -9.06
C ILE A 166 -12.90 1.27 -7.95
N LEU A 167 -13.69 1.64 -6.93
CA LEU A 167 -13.15 2.35 -5.79
C LEU A 167 -12.16 1.49 -4.99
N TYR A 168 -12.47 0.21 -4.75
CA TYR A 168 -11.52 -0.70 -4.10
C TYR A 168 -10.20 -0.78 -4.86
N VAL A 169 -10.27 -0.89 -6.19
CA VAL A 169 -9.07 -0.85 -7.06
C VAL A 169 -8.28 0.45 -6.86
N HIS A 170 -8.95 1.60 -6.81
CA HIS A 170 -8.28 2.89 -6.62
C HIS A 170 -7.60 3.00 -5.25
N GLN A 171 -8.25 2.48 -4.21
CA GLN A 171 -7.73 2.50 -2.85
C GLN A 171 -6.54 1.56 -2.69
N ASP A 172 -6.64 0.33 -3.20
CA ASP A 172 -5.52 -0.61 -3.20
C ASP A 172 -4.33 -0.05 -4.00
N TYR A 173 -4.60 0.63 -5.11
CA TYR A 173 -3.59 1.36 -5.87
C TYR A 173 -2.91 2.48 -5.06
N GLU A 174 -3.69 3.33 -4.40
CA GLU A 174 -3.16 4.41 -3.55
C GLU A 174 -2.34 3.84 -2.38
N ARG A 175 -2.82 2.79 -1.72
CA ARG A 175 -2.11 2.12 -0.64
C ARG A 175 -0.73 1.67 -1.08
N THR A 176 -0.64 1.03 -2.23
CA THR A 176 0.65 0.55 -2.73
C THR A 176 1.52 1.70 -3.24
N LEU A 177 0.95 2.76 -3.81
CA LEU A 177 1.70 3.97 -4.16
C LEU A 177 2.37 4.60 -2.92
N TYR A 178 1.65 4.70 -1.80
CA TYR A 178 2.23 5.17 -0.54
C TYR A 178 3.32 4.23 -0.01
N PHE A 179 3.16 2.92 -0.24
CA PHE A 179 4.19 1.93 0.11
C PHE A 179 5.45 2.09 -0.75
N ASP A 180 5.32 2.36 -2.04
CA ASP A 180 6.46 2.65 -2.93
C ASP A 180 7.19 3.92 -2.50
N GLN A 181 6.46 5.00 -2.21
CA GLN A 181 7.06 6.24 -1.69
C GLN A 181 7.76 6.03 -0.35
N TYR A 182 7.23 5.16 0.50
CA TYR A 182 7.89 4.75 1.74
C TYR A 182 9.20 4.02 1.44
N ASN A 183 9.19 3.03 0.54
CA ASN A 183 10.39 2.29 0.15
C ASN A 183 11.47 3.20 -0.43
N ASP A 184 11.11 4.16 -1.28
CA ASP A 184 12.05 5.15 -1.83
C ASP A 184 12.71 5.99 -0.72
N ARG A 185 11.93 6.43 0.28
CA ARG A 185 12.46 7.16 1.44
C ARG A 185 13.38 6.29 2.30
N VAL A 186 13.06 5.01 2.46
CA VAL A 186 13.93 4.04 3.16
C VAL A 186 15.26 3.92 2.42
N VAL A 187 15.24 3.71 1.11
CA VAL A 187 16.45 3.61 0.26
C VAL A 187 17.33 4.85 0.42
N VAL A 188 16.75 6.06 0.32
CA VAL A 188 17.48 7.31 0.50
C VAL A 188 18.09 7.42 1.89
N THR A 189 17.37 7.02 2.93
CA THR A 189 17.84 7.08 4.32
C THR A 189 18.99 6.10 4.57
N LEU A 190 18.88 4.86 4.09
CA LEU A 190 19.92 3.84 4.23
C LEU A 190 21.18 4.19 3.41
N ARG A 191 21.00 4.78 2.23
CA ARG A 191 22.11 5.32 1.43
C ARG A 191 22.83 6.46 2.14
N GLY A 192 22.08 7.38 2.75
CA GLY A 192 22.63 8.43 3.58
C GLY A 192 23.46 7.88 4.74
N LEU A 193 22.90 6.89 5.45
CA LEU A 193 23.61 6.20 6.53
C LEU A 193 24.91 5.54 6.05
N PHE A 194 24.89 4.81 4.93
CA PHE A 194 26.10 4.20 4.37
C PHE A 194 27.20 5.24 4.13
N MET A 195 26.85 6.33 3.45
CA MET A 195 27.80 7.40 3.15
C MET A 195 28.35 8.08 4.41
N ASP A 196 27.52 8.25 5.43
CA ASP A 196 27.95 8.83 6.70
C ASP A 196 28.87 7.89 7.49
N LEU A 197 28.61 6.58 7.47
CA LEU A 197 29.48 5.57 8.06
C LEU A 197 30.85 5.53 7.37
N GLU A 198 30.90 5.55 6.04
CA GLU A 198 32.15 5.60 5.28
C GLU A 198 32.95 6.89 5.57
N ARG A 199 32.26 8.05 5.68
CA ARG A 199 32.90 9.31 6.07
C ARG A 199 33.46 9.28 7.49
N LEU A 200 32.75 8.66 8.43
CA LEU A 200 33.20 8.49 9.80
C LEU A 200 34.39 7.54 9.87
N HIS A 201 34.35 6.42 9.14
CA HIS A 201 35.45 5.48 9.05
C HIS A 201 36.70 6.16 8.48
N LYS A 202 36.56 6.89 7.37
CA LYS A 202 37.65 7.66 6.76
C LYS A 202 38.22 8.71 7.70
N ARG A 203 37.39 9.34 8.54
CA ARG A 203 37.86 10.32 9.53
C ARG A 203 38.69 9.67 10.64
N SER A 204 38.30 8.49 11.11
CA SER A 204 38.97 7.80 12.22
C SER A 204 40.18 6.98 11.78
N PHE A 205 40.11 6.32 10.62
CA PHE A 205 41.10 5.35 10.13
C PHE A 205 41.85 5.81 8.86
N GLY A 206 41.49 6.96 8.29
CA GLY A 206 42.14 7.54 7.11
C GLY A 206 41.63 7.05 5.75
N GLU A 207 40.94 5.91 5.72
CA GLU A 207 40.42 5.26 4.49
C GLU A 207 38.96 4.86 4.62
N ASN A 208 38.29 4.61 3.50
CA ASN A 208 36.95 4.02 3.50
C ASN A 208 37.01 2.56 3.98
N PHE A 209 35.91 2.06 4.55
CA PHE A 209 35.82 0.65 4.94
C PHE A 209 35.69 -0.24 3.70
N GLU A 210 34.76 0.13 2.81
CA GLU A 210 34.57 -0.49 1.50
C GLU A 210 35.51 0.12 0.46
N GLU A 211 36.11 -0.73 -0.36
CA GLU A 211 37.03 -0.32 -1.43
C GLU A 211 36.28 0.35 -2.59
N ASP A 212 35.05 -0.10 -2.85
CA ASP A 212 34.18 0.42 -3.90
C ASP A 212 32.96 1.15 -3.31
N VAL A 213 33.04 2.49 -3.29
CA VAL A 213 31.97 3.40 -2.83
C VAL A 213 31.22 3.99 -4.04
N THR A 214 31.23 3.32 -5.19
CA THR A 214 30.48 3.80 -6.36
C THR A 214 28.96 3.72 -6.11
N PRO A 215 28.17 4.65 -6.69
CA PRO A 215 26.72 4.66 -6.52
C PRO A 215 26.04 3.32 -6.85
N GLY A 216 26.50 2.63 -7.89
CA GLY A 216 25.90 1.36 -8.33
C GLY A 216 26.13 0.21 -7.34
N THR A 217 27.30 0.14 -6.70
CA THR A 217 27.60 -0.88 -5.69
C THR A 217 26.81 -0.65 -4.41
N ILE A 218 26.67 0.61 -3.99
CA ILE A 218 25.84 0.99 -2.82
C ILE A 218 24.37 0.65 -3.07
N GLU A 219 23.87 0.93 -4.27
CA GLU A 219 22.50 0.58 -4.66
C GLU A 219 22.29 -0.93 -4.58
N LYS A 220 23.20 -1.76 -5.10
CA LYS A 220 23.12 -3.23 -4.96
C LYS A 220 23.09 -3.69 -3.50
N ILE A 221 23.95 -3.14 -2.64
CA ILE A 221 23.97 -3.49 -1.20
C ILE A 221 22.62 -3.18 -0.54
N ILE A 222 22.05 -2.01 -0.83
CA ILE A 222 20.75 -1.60 -0.26
C ILE A 222 19.61 -2.45 -0.87
N GLU A 223 19.66 -2.74 -2.16
CA GLU A 223 18.70 -3.62 -2.83
C GLU A 223 18.70 -5.03 -2.22
N ASP A 224 19.87 -5.57 -1.88
CA ASP A 224 20.00 -6.86 -1.20
C ASP A 224 19.43 -6.82 0.22
N ILE A 225 19.63 -5.74 0.96
CA ILE A 225 19.05 -5.55 2.31
C ILE A 225 17.53 -5.44 2.25
N LEU A 226 17.00 -4.81 1.21
CA LEU A 226 15.56 -4.62 0.98
C LEU A 226 14.94 -5.71 0.09
N ALA A 227 15.66 -6.80 -0.14
CA ALA A 227 15.18 -7.90 -0.96
C ALA A 227 13.87 -8.47 -0.36
N GLY A 228 12.85 -8.61 -1.21
CA GLY A 228 11.52 -9.09 -0.79
C GLY A 228 10.59 -8.02 -0.19
N VAL A 229 11.03 -6.77 -0.05
CA VAL A 229 10.20 -5.66 0.49
C VAL A 229 9.57 -4.82 -0.61
N LYS A 230 10.13 -4.84 -1.83
CA LYS A 230 9.64 -4.03 -2.97
C LYS A 230 8.21 -4.42 -3.35
N SER A 231 7.44 -3.46 -3.85
CA SER A 231 6.11 -3.75 -4.36
C SER A 231 6.17 -4.69 -5.55
N THR A 232 5.11 -5.48 -5.69
CA THR A 232 4.93 -6.44 -6.77
C THR A 232 4.05 -5.85 -7.85
N PHE A 233 4.13 -4.56 -8.16
CA PHE A 233 3.28 -4.03 -9.23
C PHE A 233 3.79 -4.39 -10.63
N CYS A 234 2.84 -4.57 -11.55
CA CYS A 234 3.13 -4.47 -12.97
C CYS A 234 3.79 -3.10 -13.27
N PRO A 235 4.88 -3.04 -14.05
CA PRO A 235 5.57 -1.78 -14.40
C PRO A 235 4.65 -0.73 -15.03
N PHE A 236 3.58 -1.17 -15.71
CA PHE A 236 2.65 -0.30 -16.42
C PHE A 236 1.41 0.10 -15.58
N THR A 237 1.32 -0.32 -14.31
CA THR A 237 0.14 -0.09 -13.46
C THR A 237 -0.23 1.40 -13.38
N HIS A 238 0.75 2.29 -13.17
CA HIS A 238 0.51 3.74 -13.10
C HIS A 238 -0.04 4.31 -14.41
N LYS A 239 0.47 3.84 -15.55
CA LYS A 239 0.00 4.26 -16.88
C LYS A 239 -1.44 3.79 -17.10
N HIS A 240 -1.72 2.52 -16.81
CA HIS A 240 -3.06 1.95 -16.97
C HIS A 240 -4.10 2.62 -16.06
N MET A 241 -3.73 3.00 -14.82
CA MET A 241 -4.60 3.77 -13.94
C MET A 241 -4.89 5.16 -14.51
N ARG A 242 -3.86 5.87 -14.98
CA ARG A 242 -4.00 7.21 -15.58
C ARG A 242 -4.92 7.18 -16.82
N GLU A 243 -4.79 6.16 -17.65
CA GLU A 243 -5.57 5.98 -18.88
C GLU A 243 -6.95 5.35 -18.65
N LYS A 244 -7.33 5.05 -17.40
CA LYS A 244 -8.60 4.41 -17.03
C LYS A 244 -8.83 3.06 -17.72
N LYS A 245 -7.74 2.33 -18.00
CA LYS A 245 -7.76 0.99 -18.61
C LYS A 245 -7.93 -0.13 -17.59
N ILE A 246 -7.73 0.14 -16.30
CA ILE A 246 -7.87 -0.85 -15.24
C ILE A 246 -9.35 -1.12 -14.95
N THR A 247 -9.72 -2.40 -15.03
CA THR A 247 -11.00 -2.90 -14.52
C THR A 247 -10.76 -3.76 -13.27
N PRO A 248 -11.78 -4.00 -12.43
CA PRO A 248 -11.65 -4.86 -11.25
C PRO A 248 -11.12 -6.26 -11.56
N GLU A 249 -11.47 -6.80 -12.73
CA GLU A 249 -11.00 -8.12 -13.17
C GLU A 249 -9.50 -8.10 -13.51
N LEU A 250 -9.03 -7.02 -14.14
CA LEU A 250 -7.63 -6.85 -14.53
C LEU A 250 -6.74 -6.41 -13.36
N TRP A 251 -7.31 -5.84 -12.29
CA TRP A 251 -6.56 -5.35 -11.15
C TRP A 251 -5.70 -6.43 -10.50
N THR A 252 -6.24 -7.64 -10.33
CA THR A 252 -5.51 -8.78 -9.76
C THR A 252 -4.23 -9.11 -10.53
N LEU A 253 -4.25 -8.98 -11.86
CA LEU A 253 -3.09 -9.20 -12.72
C LEU A 253 -2.04 -8.08 -12.57
N CYS A 254 -2.49 -6.85 -12.34
CA CYS A 254 -1.62 -5.70 -12.11
C CYS A 254 -0.98 -5.73 -10.71
N GLU A 255 -1.73 -6.17 -9.70
CA GLU A 255 -1.32 -6.22 -8.28
C GLU A 255 -0.30 -7.33 -7.99
N CYS A 256 -0.46 -8.51 -8.59
CA CYS A 256 0.45 -9.62 -8.31
C CYS A 256 1.85 -9.42 -8.90
N GLY A 257 2.00 -8.62 -9.97
CA GLY A 257 3.28 -8.34 -10.63
C GLY A 257 4.02 -9.57 -11.17
N ASN A 258 3.38 -10.74 -11.16
CA ASN A 258 3.95 -11.93 -11.71
C ASN A 258 4.14 -11.70 -13.21
N PRO A 259 5.38 -11.72 -13.73
CA PRO A 259 5.66 -11.39 -15.13
C PRO A 259 4.84 -12.24 -16.11
N ALA A 260 4.59 -13.50 -15.78
CA ALA A 260 3.78 -14.40 -16.60
C ALA A 260 2.30 -14.01 -16.61
N ALA A 261 1.77 -13.55 -15.48
CA ALA A 261 0.39 -13.07 -15.36
C ALA A 261 0.22 -11.68 -15.99
N CYS A 262 1.19 -10.78 -15.82
CA CYS A 262 1.17 -9.46 -16.44
C CYS A 262 1.30 -9.54 -17.96
N ALA A 263 2.05 -10.51 -18.50
CA ALA A 263 2.16 -10.75 -19.94
C ALA A 263 0.83 -11.24 -20.57
N ALA A 264 -0.06 -11.83 -19.78
CA ALA A 264 -1.41 -12.18 -20.23
C ALA A 264 -2.39 -10.99 -20.21
N CYS A 265 -1.94 -9.79 -19.79
CA CYS A 265 -2.76 -8.60 -19.76
C CYS A 265 -3.07 -8.10 -21.19
N PRO A 266 -4.33 -7.82 -21.54
CA PRO A 266 -4.71 -7.27 -22.85
C PRO A 266 -4.05 -5.93 -23.19
N PHE A 267 -3.58 -5.21 -22.17
CA PHE A 267 -2.93 -3.90 -22.30
C PHE A 267 -1.42 -3.96 -22.03
N TRP A 268 -0.81 -5.15 -22.05
CA TRP A 268 0.64 -5.26 -21.86
C TRP A 268 1.41 -4.57 -22.99
N GLU A 269 2.29 -3.63 -22.62
CA GLU A 269 3.11 -2.85 -23.56
C GLU A 269 4.60 -3.24 -23.55
N GLY A 270 4.99 -4.18 -22.68
CA GLY A 270 6.38 -4.63 -22.56
C GLY A 270 6.79 -5.49 -23.75
N ASP A 271 8.04 -5.32 -24.18
CA ASP A 271 8.57 -6.01 -25.34
C ASP A 271 8.71 -7.53 -25.05
N SER A 272 8.52 -8.37 -26.07
CA SER A 272 8.63 -9.83 -25.95
C SER A 272 10.00 -10.30 -25.44
N SER A 273 10.99 -9.41 -25.46
CA SER A 273 12.38 -9.58 -25.04
C SER A 273 12.61 -9.36 -23.53
N GLU A 274 11.68 -8.72 -22.81
CA GLU A 274 11.69 -8.66 -21.34
C GLU A 274 11.31 -9.99 -20.67
N ARG A 275 10.82 -10.97 -21.46
CA ARG A 275 10.54 -12.36 -21.03
C ARG A 275 11.70 -13.04 -20.31
N VAL A 276 12.94 -12.60 -20.51
CA VAL A 276 14.13 -13.27 -19.98
C VAL A 276 14.80 -12.48 -18.84
N ARG A 277 14.56 -11.17 -18.72
CA ARG A 277 15.24 -10.33 -17.71
C ARG A 277 14.53 -10.27 -16.36
N SER A 278 13.23 -10.58 -16.30
CA SER A 278 12.46 -10.59 -15.04
C SER A 278 12.40 -11.96 -14.35
N ILE A 279 12.91 -13.02 -14.98
CA ILE A 279 12.93 -14.39 -14.44
C ILE A 279 14.22 -14.70 -13.69
N LEU A 280 15.28 -13.92 -13.88
CA LEU A 280 16.53 -14.11 -13.17
C LEU A 280 16.65 -13.08 -12.04
N PRO A 281 17.05 -13.47 -10.81
CA PRO A 281 17.62 -12.51 -9.88
C PRO A 281 18.73 -11.76 -10.64
N ARG A 282 18.87 -10.46 -10.42
CA ARG A 282 19.99 -9.67 -10.95
C ARG A 282 21.31 -10.14 -10.34
N THR A 283 21.74 -11.36 -10.62
CA THR A 283 23.12 -11.79 -10.44
C THR A 283 23.91 -11.23 -11.62
N GLY A 284 24.35 -9.98 -11.47
CA GLY A 284 25.29 -9.35 -12.39
C GLY A 284 26.72 -9.64 -11.95
N VAL A 285 27.38 -10.52 -12.72
CA VAL A 285 28.85 -10.57 -12.90
C VAL A 285 29.35 -9.19 -13.33
#